data_AF-A0A1V4FIV7-F1
#
_entry.id   AF-A0A1V4FIV7-F1
#
_cell.length_a   1.000
_cell.length_b   1.000
_cell.length_c   1.000
_cell.angle_alpha   90.00
_cell.angle_beta   90.00
_cell.angle_gamma   90.00
#
_symmetry.space_group_name_H-M   'P 1'
#
loop_
_entity.id
_entity.type
_entity.pdbx_description
1 polymer ?
#
loop_
_entity_poly.entity_id
_entity_poly.type
_entity_poly.pdbx_seq_one_letter_code
_entity_poly.pdbx_strand_id
1 'polypeptide(L)'
;MKIVLVQPTSESPSYLKRDYWDVVNTENPLELYHFIENLSTMCCEYELFDSFQDAKDYLCGINSTKHYKQMMWGKLDCLWSKAKTFNWAVA
;
A
#
# COMPACT_ATOMS: atom_id res chain seq x y z
N MET A 1 5.18 -6.69 9.49
CA MET A 1 4.92 -5.70 8.43
C MET A 1 3.54 -5.94 7.83
N LYS A 2 2.87 -4.90 7.33
CA LYS A 2 1.63 -4.98 6.54
C LYS A 2 1.85 -4.24 5.22
N ILE A 3 1.25 -4.75 4.16
CA ILE A 3 1.20 -4.05 2.86
C ILE A 3 -0.08 -3.23 2.86
N VAL A 4 -0.02 -1.98 2.42
CA VAL A 4 -1.17 -1.07 2.41
C VAL A 4 -1.43 -0.59 0.99
N LEU A 5 -2.67 -0.74 0.52
CA LEU A 5 -3.16 0.02 -0.64
C LEU A 5 -3.78 1.31 -0.12
N VAL A 6 -3.27 2.46 -0.52
CA VAL A 6 -3.83 3.77 -0.17
C VAL A 6 -4.54 4.37 -1.38
N GLN A 7 -5.75 4.86 -1.17
CA GLN A 7 -6.66 5.38 -2.19
C GLN A 7 -7.12 6.79 -1.81
N PRO A 8 -6.53 7.84 -2.41
CA PRO A 8 -6.97 9.21 -2.17
C PRO A 8 -8.43 9.42 -2.60
N THR A 9 -9.18 10.20 -1.83
CA THR A 9 -10.57 10.56 -2.14
C THR A 9 -10.65 11.96 -2.74
N SER A 10 -11.87 12.43 -3.03
CA SER A 10 -12.10 13.82 -3.45
C SER A 10 -11.71 14.86 -2.41
N GLU A 11 -11.64 14.47 -1.14
CA GLU A 11 -11.26 15.35 -0.02
C GLU A 11 -9.77 15.30 0.29
N SER A 12 -9.03 14.38 -0.32
CA SER A 12 -7.60 14.24 -0.09
C SER A 12 -6.81 15.46 -0.60
N PRO A 13 -5.63 15.73 0.00
CA PRO A 13 -4.73 16.77 -0.46
C PRO A 13 -4.42 16.65 -1.96
N SER A 14 -4.37 17.79 -2.64
CA SER A 14 -4.25 17.84 -4.11
C SER A 14 -2.97 17.21 -4.69
N TYR A 15 -1.96 16.94 -3.85
CA TYR A 15 -0.74 16.23 -4.26
C TYR A 15 -0.92 14.70 -4.29
N LEU A 16 -1.90 14.14 -3.58
CA LEU A 16 -2.24 12.72 -3.60
C LEU A 16 -3.30 12.43 -4.67
N LYS A 17 -2.86 12.26 -5.92
CA LYS A 17 -3.76 12.11 -7.07
C LYS A 17 -4.00 10.66 -7.51
N ARG A 18 -3.29 9.71 -6.93
CA ARG A 18 -3.26 8.33 -7.42
C ARG A 18 -3.06 7.35 -6.29
N ASP A 19 -3.70 6.21 -6.43
CA ASP A 19 -3.50 5.08 -5.55
C ASP A 19 -2.04 4.64 -5.53
N TYR A 20 -1.58 4.23 -4.36
CA TYR A 20 -0.21 3.79 -4.16
C TYR A 20 -0.14 2.66 -3.14
N TRP A 21 0.97 1.93 -3.19
CA TRP A 21 1.28 0.90 -2.21
C TRP A 21 2.29 1.43 -1.20
N ASP A 22 2.12 1.05 0.05
CA ASP A 22 3.08 1.30 1.13
C ASP A 22 3.30 0.04 1.98
N VAL A 23 4.34 0.04 2.81
CA VAL A 23 4.59 -1.00 3.82
C VAL A 23 4.74 -0.35 5.17
N VAL A 24 3.99 -0.86 6.15
CA VAL A 24 4.05 -0.37 7.52
C VAL A 24 4.65 -1.45 8.41
N ASN A 25 5.60 -1.07 9.26
CA ASN A 25 6.10 -2.00 10.25
C ASN A 25 5.05 -2.20 11.36
N THR A 26 4.77 -3.46 11.67
CA THR A 26 3.81 -3.84 12.72
C THR A 26 4.48 -4.32 13.99
N GLU A 27 5.81 -4.41 14.01
CA GLU A 27 6.57 -4.66 15.23
C GLU A 27 6.49 -3.46 16.19
N ASN A 28 6.18 -2.28 15.67
CA ASN A 28 5.91 -1.07 16.44
C ASN A 28 4.43 -0.64 16.30
N PRO A 29 3.57 -0.94 17.30
CA PRO A 29 2.16 -0.55 17.27
C PRO A 29 1.91 0.96 17.13
N LEU A 30 2.82 1.80 17.63
CA LEU A 30 2.70 3.26 17.52
C LEU A 30 2.91 3.74 16.08
N GLU A 31 3.80 3.09 15.33
CA GLU A 31 4.06 3.41 13.92
C GLU A 31 2.81 3.13 13.06
N LEU A 32 2.18 1.96 13.27
CA LEU A 32 0.93 1.63 12.61
C LEU A 32 -0.20 2.60 12.97
N TYR A 33 -0.33 2.97 14.25
CA TYR A 33 -1.32 3.94 14.70
C TYR A 33 -1.13 5.29 14.02
N HIS A 34 0.07 5.86 14.06
CA HIS A 34 0.37 7.15 13.44
C HIS A 34 0.19 7.13 11.93
N PHE A 35 0.51 6.02 11.27
CA PHE A 35 0.28 5.87 9.85
C PHE A 35 -1.21 5.92 9.51
N ILE A 36 -2.05 5.17 10.23
CA ILE A 36 -3.51 5.17 10.02
C ILE A 36 -4.11 6.55 10.34
N GLU A 37 -3.67 7.19 11.41
CA GLU A 37 -4.11 8.54 11.80
C GLU A 37 -3.75 9.58 10.72
N ASN A 38 -2.56 9.47 10.13
CA ASN A 38 -2.15 10.32 9.00
C ASN A 38 -3.04 10.09 7.77
N LEU A 39 -3.35 8.84 7.42
CA LEU A 39 -4.25 8.55 6.30
C LEU A 39 -5.64 9.13 6.52
N SER A 40 -6.18 9.00 7.75
CA SER A 40 -7.45 9.61 8.12
C SER A 40 -7.41 11.13 8.01
N THR A 41 -6.31 11.77 8.44
CA THR A 41 -6.11 13.22 8.35
C THR A 41 -6.02 13.69 6.89
N MET A 42 -5.49 12.85 6.00
CA MET A 42 -5.41 13.10 4.56
C MET A 42 -6.68 12.66 3.79
N CYS A 43 -7.75 12.28 4.49
CA CYS A 43 -8.99 11.78 3.91
C CYS A 43 -8.77 10.64 2.88
N CYS A 44 -7.80 9.77 3.12
CA CYS A 44 -7.51 8.63 2.25
C CYS A 44 -8.26 7.38 2.73
N GLU A 45 -8.79 6.61 1.79
CA GLU A 45 -9.20 5.23 2.02
C GLU A 45 -7.97 4.30 1.98
N TYR A 46 -8.05 3.16 2.64
CA TYR A 46 -6.97 2.18 2.62
C TYR A 46 -7.44 0.74 2.85
N GLU A 47 -6.65 -0.19 2.34
CA GLU A 47 -6.77 -1.62 2.61
C GLU A 47 -5.45 -2.19 3.11
N LEU A 48 -5.52 -3.09 4.10
CA LEU A 48 -4.36 -3.73 4.72
C LEU A 48 -4.28 -5.20 4.32
N PHE A 49 -3.08 -5.64 3.96
CA PHE A 49 -2.80 -7.01 3.56
C PHE A 49 -1.66 -7.60 4.40
N ASP A 50 -1.81 -8.88 4.74
CA ASP A 50 -0.83 -9.64 5.54
C ASP A 50 0.37 -10.07 4.71
N SER A 51 0.17 -10.26 3.42
CA SER A 51 1.21 -10.67 2.49
C SER A 51 1.09 -10.00 1.13
N PHE A 52 2.19 -10.03 0.37
CA PHE A 52 2.18 -9.63 -1.04
C PHE A 52 1.25 -10.52 -1.89
N GLN A 53 1.02 -11.77 -1.47
CA GLN A 53 0.11 -12.67 -2.16
C GLN A 53 -1.34 -12.22 -1.97
N ASP A 54 -1.74 -11.87 -0.76
CA ASP A 54 -3.09 -11.35 -0.48
C ASP A 54 -3.38 -10.07 -1.29
N ALA A 55 -2.40 -9.16 -1.34
CA ALA A 55 -2.51 -7.94 -2.14
C ALA A 55 -2.62 -8.23 -3.66
N LYS A 56 -1.96 -9.28 -4.16
CA LYS A 56 -2.08 -9.73 -5.56
C LYS A 56 -3.45 -10.33 -5.84
N ASP A 57 -3.95 -11.15 -4.93
CA ASP A 57 -5.26 -11.81 -5.05
C ASP A 57 -6.39 -10.78 -5.01
N TYR A 58 -6.26 -9.76 -4.16
CA TYR A 58 -7.14 -8.59 -4.16
C TYR A 58 -7.20 -7.90 -5.52
N LEU A 59 -6.04 -7.56 -6.11
CA LEU A 59 -5.98 -6.93 -7.44
C LEU A 59 -6.63 -7.78 -8.54
N CYS A 60 -6.54 -9.11 -8.44
CA CYS A 60 -7.25 -10.02 -9.34
C CYS A 60 -8.77 -9.87 -9.19
N GLY A 61 -9.26 -9.82 -7.95
CA GLY A 61 -10.68 -9.83 -7.59
C GLY A 61 -11.43 -8.52 -7.82
N ILE A 62 -10.77 -7.36 -7.77
CA ILE A 62 -11.45 -6.07 -7.94
C ILE A 62 -12.01 -5.85 -9.35
N ASN A 63 -13.15 -5.17 -9.43
CA ASN A 63 -13.72 -4.76 -10.71
C ASN A 63 -13.11 -3.44 -11.20
N SER A 64 -11.92 -3.53 -11.80
CA SER A 64 -11.18 -2.39 -12.31
C SER A 64 -10.60 -2.66 -13.69
N THR A 65 -10.16 -1.61 -14.38
CA THR A 65 -9.64 -1.74 -15.75
C THR A 65 -8.36 -2.59 -15.79
N LYS A 66 -8.16 -3.31 -16.90
CA LYS A 66 -6.91 -4.07 -17.13
C LYS A 66 -5.66 -3.21 -16.96
N HIS A 67 -5.71 -1.96 -17.45
CA HIS A 67 -4.61 -1.02 -17.33
C HIS A 67 -4.30 -0.67 -15.87
N TYR A 68 -5.33 -0.39 -15.07
CA TYR A 68 -5.17 -0.12 -13.64
C TYR A 68 -4.53 -1.31 -12.92
N LYS A 69 -5.05 -2.53 -13.14
CA LYS A 69 -4.50 -3.74 -12.53
C LYS A 69 -3.02 -3.95 -12.86
N GLN A 70 -2.64 -3.78 -14.13
CA GLN A 70 -1.25 -3.89 -14.58
C GLN A 70 -0.34 -2.85 -13.91
N MET A 71 -0.79 -1.60 -13.81
CA MET A 71 -0.05 -0.54 -13.12
C MET A 71 0.15 -0.87 -11.64
N MET A 72 -0.92 -1.30 -10.95
CA MET A 72 -0.86 -1.60 -9.52
C MET A 72 -0.02 -2.84 -9.21
N TRP A 73 -0.05 -3.86 -10.08
CA TRP A 73 0.90 -4.98 -10.00
C TRP A 73 2.35 -4.53 -10.13
N GLY A 74 2.67 -3.70 -11.13
CA GLY A 74 4.04 -3.21 -11.32
C GLY A 74 4.56 -2.42 -10.10
N LYS A 75 3.71 -1.59 -9.49
CA LYS A 75 4.05 -0.88 -8.24
C LYS A 75 4.26 -1.85 -7.07
N LEU A 76 3.40 -2.87 -6.94
CA LEU A 76 3.49 -3.87 -5.88
C LEU A 76 4.76 -4.73 -6.00
N ASP A 77 5.13 -5.14 -7.22
CA ASP A 77 6.37 -5.87 -7.48
C ASP A 77 7.62 -5.01 -7.20
N CYS A 78 7.58 -3.71 -7.52
CA CYS A 78 8.64 -2.77 -7.16
C CYS A 78 8.81 -2.67 -5.64
N LEU A 79 7.70 -2.59 -4.90
CA LEU A 79 7.70 -2.55 -3.43
C LEU A 79 8.28 -3.84 -2.83
N TRP A 80 7.90 -5.00 -3.38
CA TRP A 80 8.44 -6.29 -2.95
C TRP A 80 9.95 -6.39 -3.18
N SER A 81 10.44 -5.93 -4.33
CA SER A 81 11.87 -5.90 -4.65
C SER A 81 12.64 -5.03 -3.64
N LYS A 82 12.13 -3.84 -3.32
CA LYS A 82 12.72 -2.97 -2.30
C LYS A 82 12.74 -3.63 -0.92
N ALA A 83 11.62 -4.23 -0.50
CA ALA A 83 11.54 -4.91 0.79
C ALA A 83 12.55 -6.06 0.92
N LYS A 84 12.75 -6.83 -0.16
CA LYS A 84 13.81 -7.85 -0.23
C LYS A 84 15.20 -7.25 -0.08
N THR A 85 15.49 -6.15 -0.77
CA THR A 85 16.79 -5.47 -0.67
C THR A 85 17.07 -4.97 0.74
N PHE A 86 16.07 -4.42 1.44
CA PHE A 86 16.20 -4.04 2.85
C PHE A 86 16.46 -5.24 3.76
N ASN A 87 15.72 -6.35 3.57
CA ASN A 87 15.97 -7.58 4.34
C ASN A 87 17.37 -8.18 4.07
N TRP A 88 17.93 -7.99 2.87
CA TRP A 88 19.30 -8.42 2.54
C TRP A 88 20.37 -7.49 3.08
N ALA A 89 20.09 -6.19 3.23
CA ALA A 89 21.04 -5.22 3.77
C ALA A 89 21.13 -5.24 5.31
N VAL A 90 20.18 -5.91 5.96
CA VAL A 90 20.07 -6.03 7.43
C VAL A 90 20.40 -7.46 7.91
N ALA A 91 20.60 -8.41 6.99
CA ALA A 91 20.99 -9.81 7.28
C ALA A 91 22.50 -10.02 7.29
#